data_AF-A0A4C2EG12-F1
#
_entry.id   AF-A0A4C2EG12-F1
#
_cell.length_a   1.000
_cell.length_b   1.000
_cell.length_c   1.000
_cell.angle_alpha   90.00
_cell.angle_beta   90.00
_cell.angle_gamma   90.00
#
_symmetry.space_group_name_H-M   'P 1'
#
loop_
_entity.id
_entity.type
_entity.pdbx_description
1 polymer ?
#
loop_
_entity_poly.entity_id
_entity_poly.type
_entity_poly.pdbx_seq_one_letter_code
_entity_poly.pdbx_strand_id
1 'polypeptide(L)'
;MSATSAIARAGFFAAVVVLAAVVGTAAIGGGSHTAPEVSQLNAASFNSDEAVATPPEESGELSMSADASGKVVVIDVAHAGSIDREALTPLVSTLTENGATVRYHVGERQNGRPLNASLRSADAFVVLGAEQRYTESELNGLTAFTDAGGRVLLLNEPAQASAVGVGLLSPTTSESVTKPMAPLLSQYGLSYGNGYLYNMHEYDTNYRSVYATPTGDSALTDGVDRTVFYAAIPVQGGDTAVSATERTTLSQTRRQGTYGIVTRSGNVVAVGDTNVLTQEFLYRADNEQLVGNLLDFLVTGEKSPAGAPQPAESGASGPSGALPGTGGGGSVPPAAPEPTPEPESPPTPKPNGTATPTPTPGE
;
A
#
# COMPACT_ATOMS: atom_id res chain seq x y z
N MET A 1 10.63 48.39 9.33
CA MET A 1 11.51 47.20 9.28
C MET A 1 12.94 47.67 9.36
N SER A 2 13.58 47.50 10.51
CA SER A 2 14.84 48.17 10.85
C SER A 2 16.06 47.52 10.19
N ALA A 3 16.99 48.36 9.70
CA ALA A 3 18.25 48.02 9.03
C ALA A 3 19.16 47.03 9.78
N THR A 4 18.85 46.75 11.05
CA THR A 4 19.53 45.78 11.93
C THR A 4 19.43 44.34 11.42
N SER A 5 18.37 43.96 10.69
CA SER A 5 18.21 42.56 10.21
C SER A 5 19.03 42.24 8.96
N ALA A 6 19.34 43.23 8.11
CA ALA A 6 20.16 43.03 6.91
C ALA A 6 21.65 42.88 7.25
N ILE A 7 22.12 43.64 8.25
CA ILE A 7 23.51 43.58 8.73
C ILE A 7 23.79 42.25 9.43
N ALA A 8 22.83 41.73 10.21
CA ALA A 8 22.95 40.42 10.85
C ALA A 8 23.01 39.26 9.82
N ARG A 9 22.26 39.36 8.71
CA ARG A 9 22.25 38.36 7.64
C ARG A 9 23.54 38.39 6.79
N ALA A 10 24.08 39.58 6.52
CA ALA A 10 25.35 39.74 5.83
C ALA A 10 26.54 39.23 6.68
N GLY A 11 26.52 39.50 7.98
CA GLY A 11 27.53 38.99 8.93
C GLY A 11 27.52 37.47 9.03
N PHE A 12 26.34 36.85 9.05
CA PHE A 12 26.22 35.39 9.05
C PHE A 12 26.75 34.76 7.76
N PHE A 13 26.42 35.33 6.59
CA PHE A 13 26.91 34.82 5.31
C PHE A 13 28.43 34.92 5.19
N ALA A 14 29.02 36.04 5.63
CA ALA A 14 30.47 36.21 5.65
C ALA A 14 31.15 35.21 6.61
N ALA A 15 30.56 34.94 7.78
CA ALA A 15 31.08 33.96 8.72
C ALA A 15 31.06 32.53 8.15
N VAL A 16 30.00 32.15 7.42
CA VAL A 16 29.91 30.84 6.76
C VAL A 16 30.94 30.69 5.64
N VAL A 17 31.15 31.72 4.82
CA VAL A 17 32.17 31.71 3.76
C VAL A 17 33.59 31.57 4.32
N VAL A 18 33.88 32.27 5.43
CA VAL A 18 35.19 32.17 6.10
C VAL A 18 35.36 30.80 6.74
N LEU A 19 34.32 30.23 7.36
CA LEU A 19 34.41 28.89 7.95
C LEU A 19 34.64 27.80 6.90
N ALA A 20 33.99 27.90 5.73
CA ALA A 20 34.20 27.00 4.60
C ALA A 20 35.64 27.07 4.06
N ALA A 21 36.22 28.27 4.00
CA ALA A 21 37.62 28.45 3.60
C ALA A 21 38.60 27.85 4.63
N VAL A 22 38.33 28.00 5.93
CA VAL A 22 39.19 27.48 7.00
C VAL A 22 39.15 25.95 7.08
N VAL A 23 37.97 25.34 6.95
CA VAL A 23 37.84 23.86 6.93
C VAL A 23 38.50 23.27 5.68
N GLY A 24 38.44 23.95 4.54
CA GLY A 24 39.17 23.57 3.34
C GLY A 24 40.70 23.56 3.51
N THR A 25 41.24 24.51 4.29
CA THR A 25 42.69 24.60 4.53
C THR A 25 43.22 23.65 5.61
N ALA A 26 42.40 23.19 6.54
CA ALA A 26 42.86 22.33 7.64
C ALA A 26 42.99 20.84 7.28
N ALA A 27 42.37 20.40 6.18
CA ALA A 27 42.38 18.98 5.77
C ALA A 27 43.58 18.59 4.87
N ILE A 28 44.43 19.54 4.47
CA ILE A 28 45.51 19.30 3.50
C ILE A 28 46.85 19.56 4.18
N GLY A 29 47.48 18.49 4.68
CA GLY A 29 48.82 18.55 5.23
C GLY A 29 49.83 19.02 4.18
N GLY A 30 50.44 20.18 4.42
CA GLY A 30 51.84 20.54 4.14
C GLY A 30 52.53 20.17 2.82
N GLY A 31 51.83 19.87 1.73
CA GLY A 31 52.41 19.61 0.41
C GLY A 31 51.97 20.66 -0.59
N SER A 32 52.91 21.28 -1.31
CA SER A 32 52.61 22.14 -2.46
C SER A 32 52.02 21.29 -3.60
N HIS A 33 50.74 21.03 -3.53
CA HIS A 33 49.95 20.56 -4.66
C HIS A 33 49.12 21.73 -5.14
N THR A 34 49.51 22.30 -6.28
CA THR A 34 48.66 23.23 -7.03
C THR A 34 47.32 22.55 -7.22
N ALA A 35 46.23 23.18 -6.79
CA ALA A 35 44.89 22.69 -7.10
C ALA A 35 44.81 22.49 -8.62
N PRO A 36 44.32 21.33 -9.10
CA PRO A 36 44.22 21.10 -10.55
C PRO A 36 43.36 22.20 -11.16
N GLU A 37 43.77 22.71 -12.33
CA GLU A 37 42.95 23.68 -13.06
C GLU A 37 41.56 23.09 -13.29
N VAL A 38 40.51 23.92 -13.19
CA VAL A 38 39.10 23.51 -13.33
C VAL A 38 38.84 22.81 -14.68
N SER A 39 39.64 23.13 -15.70
CA SER A 39 39.67 22.49 -17.02
C SER A 39 40.14 21.02 -17.02
N GLN A 40 40.73 20.54 -15.92
CA GLN A 40 41.20 19.15 -15.76
C GLN A 40 40.25 18.30 -14.89
N LEU A 41 39.18 18.86 -14.33
CA LEU A 41 38.11 18.09 -13.71
C LEU A 41 37.19 17.48 -14.80
N ASN A 42 37.65 16.41 -15.45
CA ASN A 42 36.73 15.53 -16.17
C ASN A 42 36.16 14.50 -15.17
N ALA A 43 35.24 14.95 -14.34
CA ALA A 43 34.44 14.05 -13.53
C ALA A 43 33.13 13.83 -14.27
N ALA A 44 32.93 12.62 -14.80
CA ALA A 44 31.74 12.22 -15.57
C ALA A 44 30.42 12.59 -14.86
N SER A 45 30.43 12.63 -13.53
CA SER A 45 29.32 13.05 -12.67
C SER A 45 28.88 14.52 -12.85
N PHE A 46 29.68 15.38 -13.48
CA PHE A 46 29.37 16.78 -13.77
C PHE A 46 29.18 17.08 -15.27
N ASN A 47 29.25 16.04 -16.12
CA ASN A 47 28.92 16.16 -17.54
C ASN A 47 27.40 16.05 -17.68
N SER A 48 26.72 17.19 -17.50
CA SER A 48 25.25 17.29 -17.54
C SER A 48 24.64 16.88 -18.88
N ASP A 49 25.42 16.94 -19.97
CA ASP A 49 24.97 16.63 -21.32
C ASP A 49 24.72 15.13 -21.55
N GLU A 50 25.34 14.24 -20.75
CA GLU A 50 25.07 12.78 -20.75
C GLU A 50 24.08 12.34 -19.64
N ALA A 51 23.76 13.23 -18.70
CA ALA A 51 22.90 12.94 -17.54
C ALA A 51 21.41 13.28 -17.78
N VAL A 52 21.04 13.69 -18.99
CA VAL A 52 19.64 13.95 -19.34
C VAL A 52 18.95 12.61 -19.60
N ALA A 53 18.25 12.10 -18.59
CA ALA A 53 17.32 11.00 -18.79
C ALA A 53 16.27 11.43 -19.82
N THR A 54 16.06 10.62 -20.86
CA THR A 54 14.95 10.84 -21.78
C THR A 54 13.66 10.60 -21.00
N PRO A 55 12.72 11.58 -20.97
CA PRO A 55 11.42 11.35 -20.37
C PRO A 55 10.78 10.11 -20.99
N PRO A 56 10.15 9.24 -20.18
CA PRO A 56 9.40 8.12 -20.72
C PRO A 56 8.33 8.64 -21.69
N GLU A 57 8.04 7.89 -22.73
CA GLU A 57 6.93 8.23 -23.62
C GLU A 57 5.63 8.17 -22.80
N GLU A 58 4.94 9.31 -22.71
CA GLU A 58 3.57 9.37 -22.22
C GLU A 58 2.67 9.18 -23.44
N SER A 59 2.19 7.95 -23.62
CA SER A 59 1.31 7.60 -24.73
C SER A 59 -0.01 7.03 -24.21
N GLY A 60 -1.08 7.29 -24.95
CA GLY A 60 -2.38 6.68 -24.69
C GLY A 60 -3.41 7.59 -24.04
N GLU A 61 -4.62 7.05 -23.94
CA GLU A 61 -5.76 7.64 -23.25
C GLU A 61 -6.33 6.53 -22.36
N LEU A 62 -6.66 6.86 -21.11
CA LEU A 62 -7.27 5.90 -20.22
C LEU A 62 -8.65 5.55 -20.77
N SER A 63 -8.86 4.28 -21.09
CA SER A 63 -10.13 3.75 -21.55
C SER A 63 -10.39 2.40 -20.90
N MET A 64 -11.63 1.93 -21.01
CA MET A 64 -12.03 0.61 -20.52
C MET A 64 -12.96 -0.03 -21.56
N SER A 65 -13.03 -1.36 -21.59
CA SER A 65 -13.76 -2.09 -22.64
C SER A 65 -15.20 -2.44 -22.23
N ALA A 66 -15.48 -2.53 -20.93
CA ALA A 66 -16.77 -2.97 -20.41
C ALA A 66 -17.79 -1.83 -20.32
N ASP A 67 -19.03 -2.12 -20.72
CA ASP A 67 -20.17 -1.25 -20.44
C ASP A 67 -20.49 -1.28 -18.94
N ALA A 68 -20.40 -0.12 -18.30
CA ALA A 68 -20.65 0.04 -16.87
C ALA A 68 -22.05 0.60 -16.58
N SER A 69 -22.94 0.64 -17.58
CA SER A 69 -24.31 1.13 -17.43
C SER A 69 -25.05 0.46 -16.27
N GLY A 70 -25.50 1.29 -15.32
CA GLY A 70 -26.24 0.84 -14.15
C GLY A 70 -25.38 0.27 -13.02
N LYS A 71 -24.06 0.20 -13.18
CA LYS A 71 -23.12 -0.21 -12.13
C LYS A 71 -22.86 0.93 -11.15
N VAL A 72 -22.73 0.60 -9.87
CA VAL A 72 -22.40 1.55 -8.81
C VAL A 72 -21.02 1.24 -8.24
N VAL A 73 -20.07 2.14 -8.44
CA VAL A 73 -18.71 2.03 -7.88
C VAL A 73 -18.59 2.96 -6.68
N VAL A 74 -18.20 2.40 -5.52
CA VAL A 74 -18.00 3.18 -4.30
C VAL A 74 -16.51 3.30 -4.00
N ILE A 75 -16.02 4.54 -3.87
CA ILE A 75 -14.65 4.85 -3.46
C ILE A 75 -14.64 5.19 -1.97
N ASP A 76 -13.80 4.51 -1.20
CA ASP A 76 -13.65 4.77 0.23
C ASP A 76 -12.78 6.00 0.49
N VAL A 77 -13.39 7.04 1.06
CA VAL A 77 -12.69 8.22 1.57
C VAL A 77 -12.88 8.38 3.07
N ALA A 78 -13.59 7.47 3.72
CA ALA A 78 -13.79 7.43 5.17
C ALA A 78 -12.57 6.86 5.87
N HIS A 79 -11.93 5.87 5.24
CA HIS A 79 -10.75 5.20 5.76
C HIS A 79 -9.44 5.64 5.10
N ALA A 80 -9.52 6.30 3.95
CA ALA A 80 -8.37 6.80 3.22
C ALA A 80 -7.55 7.83 4.00
N GLY A 81 -6.26 7.90 3.68
CA GLY A 81 -5.43 9.06 3.98
C GLY A 81 -5.78 10.27 3.11
N SER A 82 -4.86 11.24 3.03
CA SER A 82 -4.97 12.35 2.08
C SER A 82 -4.82 11.82 0.65
N ILE A 83 -5.94 11.63 -0.04
CA ILE A 83 -5.96 11.36 -1.48
C ILE A 83 -6.31 12.66 -2.20
N ASP A 84 -5.45 13.06 -3.12
CA ASP A 84 -5.74 14.18 -4.02
C ASP A 84 -6.86 13.78 -4.97
N ARG A 85 -7.95 14.57 -4.98
CA ARG A 85 -9.10 14.28 -5.86
C ARG A 85 -8.73 14.34 -7.32
N GLU A 86 -7.76 15.19 -7.63
CA GLU A 86 -7.15 15.35 -8.95
C GLU A 86 -6.59 14.01 -9.44
N ALA A 87 -5.96 13.22 -8.57
CA ALA A 87 -5.45 11.89 -8.90
C ALA A 87 -6.55 10.87 -9.23
N LEU A 88 -7.78 11.08 -8.75
CA LEU A 88 -8.92 10.22 -9.08
C LEU A 88 -9.70 10.67 -10.31
N THR A 89 -9.41 11.86 -10.83
CA THR A 89 -10.19 12.42 -11.95
C THR A 89 -10.22 11.48 -13.15
N PRO A 90 -9.10 10.90 -13.63
CA PRO A 90 -9.12 9.99 -14.78
C PRO A 90 -9.95 8.72 -14.52
N LEU A 91 -9.83 8.15 -13.32
CA LEU A 91 -10.61 6.98 -12.90
C LEU A 91 -12.12 7.28 -12.92
N VAL A 92 -12.50 8.40 -12.29
CA VAL A 92 -13.90 8.80 -12.14
C VAL A 92 -14.50 9.16 -13.49
N SER A 93 -13.79 9.93 -14.33
CA SER A 93 -14.26 10.31 -15.66
C SER A 93 -14.51 9.06 -16.51
N THR A 94 -13.52 8.17 -16.61
CA THR A 94 -13.62 6.95 -17.42
C THR A 94 -14.79 6.07 -16.98
N LEU A 95 -14.96 5.84 -15.67
CA LEU A 95 -16.09 5.07 -15.15
C LEU A 95 -17.44 5.72 -15.50
N THR A 96 -17.57 7.04 -15.33
CA THR A 96 -18.82 7.75 -15.60
C THR A 96 -19.15 7.86 -17.09
N GLU A 97 -18.15 8.03 -17.93
CA GLU A 97 -18.28 8.05 -19.40
C GLU A 97 -18.75 6.70 -19.94
N ASN A 98 -18.37 5.60 -19.26
CA ASN A 98 -18.84 4.24 -19.55
C ASN A 98 -20.16 3.88 -18.83
N GLY A 99 -20.84 4.84 -18.21
CA GLY A 99 -22.20 4.66 -17.66
C GLY A 99 -22.28 4.25 -16.18
N ALA A 100 -21.15 4.14 -15.48
CA ALA A 100 -21.15 3.86 -14.05
C ALA A 100 -21.61 5.06 -13.23
N THR A 101 -22.25 4.80 -12.09
CA THR A 101 -22.44 5.80 -11.03
C THR A 101 -21.32 5.67 -10.00
N VAL A 102 -20.45 6.68 -9.91
CA VAL A 102 -19.40 6.75 -8.90
C VAL A 102 -19.90 7.45 -7.64
N ARG A 103 -19.67 6.86 -6.47
CA ARG A 103 -20.06 7.41 -5.16
C ARG A 103 -18.89 7.37 -4.20
N TYR A 104 -18.85 8.32 -3.27
CA TYR A 104 -17.85 8.34 -2.21
C TYR A 104 -18.45 7.86 -0.89
N HIS A 105 -17.79 6.92 -0.23
CA HIS A 105 -18.09 6.54 1.14
C HIS A 105 -17.31 7.46 2.09
N VAL A 106 -18.00 8.42 2.72
CA VAL A 106 -17.40 9.40 3.65
C VAL A 106 -17.47 8.99 5.13
N GLY A 107 -18.17 7.89 5.43
CA GLY A 107 -18.30 7.33 6.76
C GLY A 107 -19.24 8.12 7.69
N GLU A 108 -19.67 7.49 8.78
CA GLU A 108 -20.65 8.05 9.72
C GLU A 108 -20.15 9.31 10.44
N ARG A 109 -18.83 9.40 10.69
CA ARG A 109 -18.19 10.56 11.34
C ARG A 109 -18.36 11.86 10.55
N GLN A 110 -18.56 11.77 9.24
CA GLN A 110 -18.78 12.92 8.36
C GLN A 110 -20.25 13.02 7.90
N ASN A 111 -21.19 12.52 8.70
CA ASN A 111 -22.62 12.44 8.37
C ASN A 111 -22.94 11.53 7.16
N GLY A 112 -22.03 10.61 6.84
CA GLY A 112 -22.28 9.54 5.88
C GLY A 112 -23.10 8.39 6.47
N ARG A 113 -23.32 7.36 5.66
CA ARG A 113 -23.97 6.11 6.07
C ARG A 113 -22.92 5.07 6.51
N PRO A 114 -23.30 4.03 7.28
CA PRO A 114 -22.42 2.90 7.58
C PRO A 114 -21.89 2.23 6.30
N LEU A 115 -20.69 1.66 6.33
CA LEU A 115 -20.06 1.02 5.16
C LEU A 115 -20.95 -0.09 4.59
N ASN A 116 -21.48 -0.97 5.44
CA ASN A 116 -22.35 -2.09 5.01
C ASN A 116 -23.61 -1.61 4.28
N ALA A 117 -24.11 -0.41 4.58
CA ALA A 117 -25.20 0.20 3.83
C ALA A 117 -24.77 0.74 2.46
N SER A 118 -23.51 1.17 2.32
CA SER A 118 -22.92 1.57 1.04
C SER A 118 -22.70 0.35 0.15
N LEU A 119 -22.05 -0.69 0.69
CA LEU A 119 -21.73 -1.95 -0.01
C LEU A 119 -22.97 -2.67 -0.55
N ARG A 120 -24.10 -2.64 0.17
CA ARG A 120 -25.37 -3.22 -0.32
C ARG A 120 -25.81 -2.64 -1.66
N SER A 121 -25.64 -1.32 -1.82
CA SER A 121 -26.06 -0.57 -3.01
C SER A 121 -24.94 -0.38 -4.05
N ALA A 122 -23.77 -0.95 -3.81
CA ALA A 122 -22.63 -0.89 -4.70
C ALA A 122 -22.52 -2.20 -5.49
N ASP A 123 -21.88 -2.16 -6.66
CA ASP A 123 -21.42 -3.34 -7.40
C ASP A 123 -19.91 -3.53 -7.21
N ALA A 124 -19.18 -2.43 -6.98
CA ALA A 124 -17.75 -2.44 -6.76
C ALA A 124 -17.33 -1.47 -5.65
N PHE A 125 -16.19 -1.77 -5.01
CA PHE A 125 -15.63 -0.99 -3.92
C PHE A 125 -14.13 -0.76 -4.14
N VAL A 126 -13.66 0.48 -3.98
CA VAL A 126 -12.26 0.86 -4.18
C VAL A 126 -11.70 1.44 -2.89
N VAL A 127 -10.56 0.90 -2.45
CA VAL A 127 -9.81 1.37 -1.29
C VAL A 127 -8.44 1.84 -1.76
N LEU A 128 -8.08 3.04 -1.36
CA LEU A 128 -6.82 3.69 -1.72
C LEU A 128 -6.12 4.08 -0.42
N GLY A 129 -5.09 3.34 -0.04
CA GLY A 129 -4.25 3.65 1.12
C GLY A 129 -5.03 3.93 2.40
N ALA A 130 -5.62 2.90 3.02
CA ALA A 130 -6.36 3.10 4.26
C ALA A 130 -5.40 3.50 5.41
N GLU A 131 -5.73 4.61 6.07
CA GLU A 131 -5.06 5.09 7.29
C GLU A 131 -5.88 4.79 8.54
N GLN A 132 -7.20 4.64 8.39
CA GLN A 132 -8.10 4.26 9.49
C GLN A 132 -8.41 2.78 9.47
N ARG A 133 -8.49 2.18 10.66
CA ARG A 133 -8.83 0.75 10.80
C ARG A 133 -10.30 0.52 10.49
N TYR A 134 -10.56 -0.52 9.71
CA TYR A 134 -11.88 -1.13 9.58
C TYR A 134 -12.27 -1.84 10.87
N THR A 135 -13.54 -1.72 11.23
CA THR A 135 -14.15 -2.49 12.31
C THR A 135 -14.44 -3.92 11.86
N GLU A 136 -14.63 -4.84 12.80
CA GLU A 136 -14.97 -6.23 12.49
C GLU A 136 -16.29 -6.36 11.69
N SER A 137 -17.28 -5.51 12.00
CA SER A 137 -18.55 -5.44 11.24
C SER A 137 -18.35 -5.04 9.78
N GLU A 138 -17.40 -4.15 9.52
CA GLU A 138 -17.04 -3.68 8.18
C GLU A 138 -16.27 -4.75 7.40
N LEU A 139 -15.34 -5.44 8.05
CA LEU A 139 -14.60 -6.57 7.45
C LEU A 139 -15.57 -7.72 7.08
N ASN A 140 -16.45 -8.10 7.99
CA ASN A 140 -17.49 -9.10 7.73
C ASN A 140 -18.43 -8.67 6.60
N GLY A 141 -18.77 -7.38 6.54
CA GLY A 141 -19.54 -6.80 5.44
C GLY A 141 -18.80 -6.87 4.10
N LEU A 142 -17.49 -6.61 4.08
CA LEU A 142 -16.70 -6.69 2.86
C LEU A 142 -16.57 -8.14 2.37
N THR A 143 -16.41 -9.10 3.28
CA THR A 143 -16.42 -10.55 2.95
C THR A 143 -17.77 -10.95 2.34
N ALA A 144 -18.89 -10.60 2.99
CA ALA A 144 -20.22 -10.89 2.43
C ALA A 144 -20.45 -10.21 1.08
N PHE A 145 -19.95 -8.98 0.90
CA PHE A 145 -20.02 -8.26 -0.36
C PHE A 145 -19.27 -8.99 -1.49
N THR A 146 -18.04 -9.45 -1.22
CA THR A 146 -17.24 -10.19 -2.20
C THR A 146 -17.80 -11.58 -2.47
N ASP A 147 -18.32 -12.29 -1.46
CA ASP A 147 -18.95 -13.59 -1.61
C ASP A 147 -20.21 -13.51 -2.47
N ALA A 148 -20.92 -12.38 -2.38
CA ALA A 148 -22.07 -12.10 -3.22
C ALA A 148 -21.71 -11.77 -4.67
N GLY A 149 -20.42 -11.62 -5.03
CA GLY A 149 -19.95 -11.27 -6.38
C GLY A 149 -19.54 -9.81 -6.55
N GLY A 150 -19.55 -9.01 -5.48
CA GLY A 150 -19.06 -7.63 -5.50
C GLY A 150 -17.55 -7.56 -5.71
N ARG A 151 -17.09 -6.60 -6.51
CA ARG A 151 -15.67 -6.46 -6.87
C ARG A 151 -14.97 -5.49 -5.94
N VAL A 152 -13.77 -5.84 -5.48
CA VAL A 152 -12.98 -4.97 -4.60
C VAL A 152 -11.60 -4.72 -5.20
N LEU A 153 -11.22 -3.45 -5.29
CA LEU A 153 -9.90 -3.03 -5.70
C LEU A 153 -9.21 -2.34 -4.52
N LEU A 154 -8.03 -2.83 -4.15
CA LEU A 154 -7.23 -2.37 -3.03
C LEU A 154 -5.91 -1.85 -3.55
N LEU A 155 -5.62 -0.58 -3.36
CA LEU A 155 -4.30 -0.02 -3.65
C LEU A 155 -3.70 0.47 -2.35
N ASN A 156 -2.40 0.26 -2.19
CA ASN A 156 -1.67 0.81 -1.06
C ASN A 156 -0.25 1.18 -1.47
N GLU A 157 0.22 2.34 -1.05
CA GLU A 157 1.61 2.77 -1.19
C GLU A 157 2.37 2.58 0.12
N PRO A 158 3.72 2.55 0.12
CA PRO A 158 4.47 2.59 1.37
C PRO A 158 4.16 3.89 2.12
N ALA A 159 4.02 3.82 3.46
CA ALA A 159 3.88 5.00 4.30
C ALA A 159 5.06 5.94 4.01
N GLN A 160 4.74 7.10 3.45
CA GLN A 160 5.66 8.06 2.87
C GLN A 160 7.04 8.14 3.55
N ALA A 161 8.08 7.72 2.84
CA ALA A 161 9.34 8.46 2.87
C ALA A 161 9.13 9.74 2.04
N SER A 162 8.34 10.69 2.58
CA SER A 162 8.15 12.01 1.95
C SER A 162 9.52 12.65 1.76
N ALA A 163 9.86 12.94 0.51
CA ALA A 163 11.05 13.73 0.21
C ALA A 163 10.84 14.63 -1.01
N VAL A 164 9.94 15.62 -0.89
CA VAL A 164 10.15 16.93 -1.55
C VAL A 164 9.59 18.03 -0.65
N GLY A 165 10.39 18.44 0.35
CA GLY A 165 10.06 19.54 1.24
C GLY A 165 11.22 19.85 2.17
N VAL A 166 12.04 20.82 1.79
CA VAL A 166 13.14 21.35 2.60
C VAL A 166 12.55 21.93 3.90
N GLY A 167 12.64 21.20 5.00
CA GLY A 167 12.09 21.63 6.29
C GLY A 167 12.72 20.87 7.44
N LEU A 168 13.79 21.42 8.01
CA LEU A 168 14.59 20.87 9.11
C LEU A 168 13.84 20.69 10.44
N LEU A 169 12.50 20.72 10.55
CA LEU A 169 11.81 20.71 11.86
C LEU A 169 10.54 19.84 12.00
N SER A 170 10.30 18.82 11.16
CA SER A 170 9.20 17.88 11.43
C SER A 170 9.67 16.68 12.24
N PRO A 171 9.08 16.38 13.43
CA PRO A 171 9.39 15.15 14.14
C PRO A 171 8.99 13.98 13.25
N THR A 172 9.93 13.06 13.03
CA THR A 172 9.75 11.80 12.33
C THR A 172 8.59 11.04 12.97
N THR A 173 7.41 11.10 12.35
CA THR A 173 6.31 10.21 12.71
C THR A 173 6.73 8.80 12.33
N SER A 174 6.89 7.95 13.34
CA SER A 174 7.25 6.54 13.19
C SER A 174 6.55 5.91 12.01
N GLU A 175 7.34 5.25 11.13
CA GLU A 175 6.88 4.42 10.01
C GLU A 175 5.77 3.50 10.48
N SER A 176 4.53 3.95 10.32
CA SER A 176 3.37 3.20 10.75
C SER A 176 3.09 2.22 9.64
N VAL A 177 3.65 1.02 9.81
CA VAL A 177 3.27 -0.24 9.17
C VAL A 177 1.82 -0.19 8.71
N THR A 178 1.57 -0.77 7.53
CA THR A 178 0.34 -1.14 6.79
C THR A 178 -0.83 -1.75 7.60
N LYS A 179 -0.86 -1.54 8.92
CA LYS A 179 -1.79 -2.04 9.93
C LYS A 179 -3.26 -1.79 9.61
N PRO A 180 -3.68 -0.67 8.99
CA PRO A 180 -5.08 -0.48 8.67
C PRO A 180 -5.55 -1.39 7.52
N MET A 181 -4.66 -1.69 6.56
CA MET A 181 -4.95 -2.55 5.41
C MET A 181 -4.75 -4.05 5.71
N ALA A 182 -3.88 -4.41 6.65
CA ALA A 182 -3.53 -5.82 6.90
C ALA A 182 -4.72 -6.72 7.25
N PRO A 183 -5.65 -6.34 8.17
CA PRO A 183 -6.86 -7.13 8.41
C PRO A 183 -7.70 -7.34 7.15
N LEU A 184 -7.81 -6.29 6.32
CA LEU A 184 -8.59 -6.31 5.08
C LEU A 184 -7.99 -7.25 4.02
N LEU A 185 -6.67 -7.31 3.87
CA LEU A 185 -6.04 -8.25 2.94
C LEU A 185 -6.09 -9.70 3.47
N SER A 186 -5.95 -9.87 4.79
CA SER A 186 -5.83 -11.19 5.41
C SER A 186 -7.06 -12.08 5.22
N GLN A 187 -8.27 -11.50 5.20
CA GLN A 187 -9.52 -12.21 4.89
C GLN A 187 -9.54 -12.81 3.47
N TYR A 188 -8.68 -12.32 2.57
CA TYR A 188 -8.56 -12.79 1.19
C TYR A 188 -7.29 -13.62 0.95
N GLY A 189 -6.56 -13.97 2.01
CA GLY A 189 -5.28 -14.69 1.89
C GLY A 189 -4.17 -13.86 1.24
N LEU A 190 -4.31 -12.53 1.25
CA LEU A 190 -3.34 -11.59 0.69
C LEU A 190 -2.56 -10.89 1.79
N SER A 191 -1.39 -10.34 1.44
CA SER A 191 -0.66 -9.42 2.31
C SER A 191 0.22 -8.46 1.51
N TYR A 192 0.36 -7.24 2.04
CA TYR A 192 1.40 -6.31 1.59
C TYR A 192 2.69 -6.58 2.36
N GLY A 193 3.80 -6.66 1.63
CA GLY A 193 5.12 -6.71 2.24
C GLY A 193 5.54 -5.35 2.81
N ASN A 194 6.63 -5.39 3.57
CA ASN A 194 7.18 -4.20 4.22
C ASN A 194 8.36 -3.64 3.42
N GLY A 195 8.41 -2.32 3.27
CA GLY A 195 9.37 -1.61 2.43
C GLY A 195 8.93 -1.52 0.97
N TYR A 196 9.61 -0.64 0.25
CA TYR A 196 9.38 -0.37 -1.16
C TYR A 196 10.36 -1.14 -2.06
N LEU A 197 9.95 -1.36 -3.30
CA LEU A 197 10.74 -1.93 -4.37
C LEU A 197 11.56 -0.85 -5.08
N TYR A 198 12.78 -1.19 -5.44
CA TYR A 198 13.64 -0.36 -6.28
C TYR A 198 14.53 -1.23 -7.16
N ASN A 199 14.89 -0.77 -8.35
CA ASN A 199 15.77 -1.47 -9.27
C ASN A 199 16.88 -0.51 -9.71
N MET A 200 18.14 -0.92 -9.58
CA MET A 200 19.31 -0.12 -9.99
C MET A 200 19.87 -0.54 -11.35
N HIS A 201 19.27 -1.55 -11.98
CA HIS A 201 19.69 -2.12 -13.26
C HIS A 201 18.77 -1.70 -14.40
N GLU A 202 17.46 -1.82 -14.21
CA GLU A 202 16.44 -1.46 -15.19
C GLU A 202 15.29 -0.74 -14.48
N TYR A 203 15.10 0.55 -14.76
CA TYR A 203 14.13 1.40 -14.09
C TYR A 203 13.74 2.58 -14.99
N ASP A 204 12.58 3.15 -14.71
CA ASP A 204 12.06 4.30 -15.44
C ASP A 204 12.49 5.62 -14.79
N THR A 205 13.57 6.23 -15.29
CA THR A 205 14.06 7.57 -14.92
C THR A 205 14.55 7.73 -13.47
N ASN A 206 13.95 7.01 -12.52
CA ASN A 206 14.24 6.95 -11.09
C ASN A 206 14.31 5.48 -10.67
N TYR A 207 15.34 5.10 -9.91
CA TYR A 207 15.54 3.72 -9.45
C TYR A 207 14.37 3.15 -8.62
N ARG A 208 13.46 3.98 -8.11
CA ARG A 208 12.22 3.55 -7.43
C ARG A 208 11.04 3.32 -8.37
N SER A 209 11.10 3.81 -9.59
CA SER A 209 10.12 3.55 -10.65
C SER A 209 10.51 2.24 -11.33
N VAL A 210 10.04 1.13 -10.77
CA VAL A 210 10.40 -0.21 -11.24
C VAL A 210 9.51 -0.63 -12.41
N TYR A 211 10.12 -1.23 -13.43
CA TYR A 211 9.34 -1.90 -14.46
C TYR A 211 8.74 -3.21 -13.93
N ALA A 212 7.56 -3.54 -14.42
CA ALA A 212 6.88 -4.79 -14.14
C ALA A 212 6.22 -5.32 -15.40
N THR A 213 6.03 -6.64 -15.47
CA THR A 213 5.46 -7.33 -16.62
C THR A 213 4.39 -8.31 -16.18
N PRO A 214 3.44 -8.67 -17.06
CA PRO A 214 2.52 -9.76 -16.81
C PRO A 214 3.26 -11.06 -16.48
N THR A 215 2.69 -11.86 -15.59
CA THR A 215 3.16 -13.22 -15.27
C THR A 215 2.49 -14.28 -16.14
N GLY A 216 1.45 -13.89 -16.88
CA GLY A 216 0.68 -14.72 -17.80
C GLY A 216 -0.52 -13.96 -18.37
N ASP A 217 -1.28 -14.65 -19.22
CA ASP A 217 -2.45 -14.08 -19.89
C ASP A 217 -3.65 -14.07 -18.94
N SER A 218 -4.25 -12.90 -18.75
CA SER A 218 -5.45 -12.72 -17.95
C SER A 218 -6.21 -11.48 -18.38
N ALA A 219 -7.49 -11.37 -18.02
CA ALA A 219 -8.27 -10.14 -18.24
C ALA A 219 -7.67 -8.90 -17.54
N LEU A 220 -6.79 -9.07 -16.54
CA LEU A 220 -6.10 -7.94 -15.89
C LEU A 220 -4.90 -7.45 -16.70
N THR A 221 -4.36 -8.28 -17.58
CA THR A 221 -3.10 -8.06 -18.31
C THR A 221 -3.30 -8.06 -19.81
N ASP A 222 -4.53 -8.04 -20.29
CA ASP A 222 -4.84 -7.98 -21.72
C ASP A 222 -4.30 -6.68 -22.32
N GLY A 223 -3.54 -6.78 -23.41
CA GLY A 223 -2.89 -5.64 -24.04
C GLY A 223 -1.78 -4.96 -23.22
N VAL A 224 -1.33 -5.54 -22.11
CA VAL A 224 -0.25 -5.00 -21.27
C VAL A 224 1.05 -5.73 -21.59
N ASP A 225 2.06 -5.05 -22.13
CA ASP A 225 3.40 -5.63 -22.31
C ASP A 225 4.31 -5.28 -21.11
N ARG A 226 4.23 -4.03 -20.63
CA ARG A 226 5.06 -3.51 -19.55
C ARG A 226 4.38 -2.38 -18.79
N THR A 227 4.61 -2.33 -17.48
CA THR A 227 4.06 -1.31 -16.57
C THR A 227 5.17 -0.70 -15.73
N VAL A 228 4.88 0.44 -15.11
CA VAL A 228 5.80 1.15 -14.20
C VAL A 228 5.10 1.41 -12.87
N PHE A 229 5.76 1.07 -11.76
CA PHE A 229 5.25 1.38 -10.44
C PHE A 229 6.30 2.11 -9.60
N TYR A 230 5.87 3.14 -8.88
CA TYR A 230 6.75 4.00 -8.10
C TYR A 230 6.76 3.59 -6.64
N ALA A 231 7.95 3.22 -6.14
CA ALA A 231 8.16 2.81 -4.77
C ALA A 231 7.14 1.73 -4.32
N ALA A 232 6.72 0.85 -5.24
CA ALA A 232 5.70 -0.15 -4.98
C ALA A 232 6.05 -1.04 -3.78
N ILE A 233 5.05 -1.46 -3.02
CA ILE A 233 5.20 -2.52 -2.02
C ILE A 233 4.86 -3.88 -2.65
N PRO A 234 5.60 -4.95 -2.34
CA PRO A 234 5.28 -6.26 -2.90
C PRO A 234 3.96 -6.80 -2.32
N VAL A 235 3.15 -7.43 -3.15
CA VAL A 235 1.91 -8.13 -2.77
C VAL A 235 2.15 -9.63 -2.78
N GLN A 236 1.69 -10.33 -1.75
CA GLN A 236 1.87 -11.77 -1.57
C GLN A 236 0.53 -12.48 -1.39
N GLY A 237 0.47 -13.75 -1.77
CA GLY A 237 -0.75 -14.56 -1.82
C GLY A 237 -1.40 -14.50 -3.21
N GLY A 238 -2.55 -15.17 -3.37
CA GLY A 238 -3.37 -15.14 -4.58
C GLY A 238 -2.64 -15.50 -5.88
N ASP A 239 -3.27 -15.13 -6.99
CA ASP A 239 -2.72 -15.23 -8.34
C ASP A 239 -2.04 -13.90 -8.69
N THR A 240 -0.70 -13.90 -8.73
CA THR A 240 0.07 -12.72 -9.15
C THR A 240 -0.16 -12.51 -10.65
N ALA A 241 -0.69 -11.34 -11.03
CA ALA A 241 -0.93 -10.95 -12.42
C ALA A 241 0.22 -10.14 -13.02
N VAL A 242 0.82 -9.25 -12.22
CA VAL A 242 1.94 -8.40 -12.63
C VAL A 242 3.05 -8.47 -11.60
N SER A 243 4.28 -8.70 -12.06
CA SER A 243 5.48 -8.81 -11.21
C SER A 243 6.56 -7.84 -11.66
N ALA A 244 7.26 -7.23 -10.71
CA ALA A 244 8.48 -6.46 -10.96
C ALA A 244 9.51 -7.33 -11.69
N THR A 245 10.27 -6.70 -12.59
CA THR A 245 11.33 -7.36 -13.37
C THR A 245 12.47 -7.85 -12.47
N GLU A 246 13.32 -8.71 -13.03
CA GLU A 246 14.46 -9.27 -12.31
C GLU A 246 15.40 -8.21 -11.73
N ARG A 247 16.15 -8.58 -10.69
CA ARG A 247 17.10 -7.72 -9.98
C ARG A 247 16.47 -6.51 -9.28
N THR A 248 15.14 -6.48 -9.19
CA THR A 248 14.42 -5.58 -8.29
C THR A 248 14.77 -5.95 -6.84
N THR A 249 14.99 -4.94 -6.00
CA THR A 249 15.40 -5.08 -4.60
C THR A 249 14.30 -4.59 -3.67
N LEU A 250 13.98 -5.38 -2.64
CA LEU A 250 13.11 -4.95 -1.56
C LEU A 250 13.89 -4.17 -0.50
N SER A 251 13.56 -2.89 -0.26
CA SER A 251 14.35 -1.99 0.59
C SER A 251 14.57 -2.46 2.02
N GLN A 252 13.57 -3.13 2.59
CA GLN A 252 13.61 -3.62 3.96
C GLN A 252 14.58 -4.79 4.17
N THR A 253 14.71 -5.67 3.17
CA THR A 253 15.51 -6.92 3.28
C THR A 253 16.77 -6.89 2.44
N ARG A 254 16.88 -5.95 1.50
CA ARG A 254 17.94 -5.84 0.49
C ARG A 254 18.10 -7.08 -0.39
N ARG A 255 17.10 -7.96 -0.41
CA ARG A 255 17.07 -9.12 -1.30
C ARG A 255 16.69 -8.68 -2.71
N GLN A 256 17.37 -9.25 -3.69
CA GLN A 256 17.07 -9.09 -5.11
C GLN A 256 16.19 -10.25 -5.60
N GLY A 257 15.29 -9.96 -6.52
CA GLY A 257 14.42 -10.94 -7.15
C GLY A 257 13.35 -10.28 -8.01
N THR A 258 12.31 -11.05 -8.30
CA THR A 258 11.03 -10.57 -8.82
C THR A 258 10.03 -10.50 -7.69
N TYR A 259 9.10 -9.56 -7.75
CA TYR A 259 8.12 -9.31 -6.70
C TYR A 259 6.74 -9.05 -7.31
N GLY A 260 5.72 -9.78 -6.89
CA GLY A 260 4.34 -9.49 -7.28
C GLY A 260 3.94 -8.09 -6.83
N ILE A 261 3.31 -7.33 -7.73
CA ILE A 261 2.80 -5.98 -7.47
C ILE A 261 1.29 -5.93 -7.64
N VAL A 262 0.74 -6.64 -8.64
CA VAL A 262 -0.71 -6.79 -8.84
C VAL A 262 -1.07 -8.25 -8.63
N THR A 263 -1.96 -8.51 -7.68
CA THR A 263 -2.39 -9.85 -7.32
C THR A 263 -3.90 -9.91 -7.21
N ARG A 264 -4.48 -10.99 -7.73
CA ARG A 264 -5.92 -11.28 -7.62
C ARG A 264 -6.17 -12.41 -6.64
N SER A 265 -7.22 -12.27 -5.83
CA SER A 265 -7.81 -13.34 -5.03
C SER A 265 -9.33 -13.30 -5.22
N GLY A 266 -9.84 -14.16 -6.12
CA GLY A 266 -11.27 -14.23 -6.45
C GLY A 266 -11.85 -12.90 -6.94
N ASN A 267 -12.69 -12.27 -6.11
CA ASN A 267 -13.35 -11.00 -6.39
C ASN A 267 -12.59 -9.77 -5.87
N VAL A 268 -11.32 -9.95 -5.47
CA VAL A 268 -10.46 -8.88 -4.96
C VAL A 268 -9.20 -8.78 -5.80
N VAL A 269 -8.79 -7.56 -6.14
CA VAL A 269 -7.48 -7.25 -6.70
C VAL A 269 -6.75 -6.32 -5.74
N ALA A 270 -5.50 -6.64 -5.43
CA ALA A 270 -4.61 -5.82 -4.63
C ALA A 270 -3.43 -5.34 -5.49
N VAL A 271 -3.13 -4.05 -5.39
CA VAL A 271 -2.04 -3.37 -6.11
C VAL A 271 -1.14 -2.68 -5.10
N GLY A 272 0.16 -2.95 -5.21
CA GLY A 272 1.18 -2.41 -4.30
C GLY A 272 1.55 -0.94 -4.52
N ASP A 273 0.77 -0.16 -5.24
CA ASP A 273 1.09 1.24 -5.54
C ASP A 273 -0.18 2.02 -5.90
N THR A 274 -0.43 3.15 -5.22
CA THR A 274 -1.48 4.11 -5.58
C THR A 274 -1.04 5.10 -6.66
N ASN A 275 0.27 5.30 -6.83
CA ASN A 275 0.83 6.28 -7.76
C ASN A 275 0.52 5.93 -9.22
N VAL A 276 0.30 4.64 -9.54
CA VAL A 276 -0.14 4.17 -10.87
C VAL A 276 -1.41 4.88 -11.38
N LEU A 277 -2.23 5.44 -10.49
CA LEU A 277 -3.44 6.20 -10.86
C LEU A 277 -3.18 7.69 -11.10
N THR A 278 -2.03 8.21 -10.66
CA THR A 278 -1.70 9.64 -10.76
C THR A 278 -1.31 9.99 -12.19
N GLN A 279 -1.53 11.25 -12.57
CA GLN A 279 -1.16 11.73 -13.91
C GLN A 279 0.32 11.50 -14.25
N GLU A 280 1.21 11.51 -13.24
CA GLU A 280 2.65 11.28 -13.45
C GLU A 280 2.97 9.86 -13.94
N PHE A 281 2.20 8.85 -13.54
CA PHE A 281 2.48 7.44 -13.85
C PHE A 281 1.42 6.77 -14.71
N LEU A 282 0.18 7.29 -14.76
CA LEU A 282 -0.94 6.66 -15.45
C LEU A 282 -0.63 6.38 -16.93
N TYR A 283 0.11 7.26 -17.60
CA TYR A 283 0.43 7.15 -19.02
C TYR A 283 1.85 6.67 -19.29
N ARG A 284 2.54 6.10 -18.29
CA ARG A 284 3.89 5.56 -18.46
C ARG A 284 3.83 4.07 -18.81
N ALA A 285 4.55 3.70 -19.86
CA ALA A 285 4.46 2.36 -20.45
C ALA A 285 2.98 2.03 -20.74
N ASP A 286 2.48 0.86 -20.37
CA ASP A 286 1.09 0.45 -20.59
C ASP A 286 0.24 0.54 -19.30
N ASN A 287 0.58 1.47 -18.41
CA ASN A 287 -0.16 1.65 -17.15
C ASN A 287 -1.64 2.01 -17.39
N GLU A 288 -1.95 2.75 -18.44
CA GLU A 288 -3.32 3.12 -18.79
C GLU A 288 -4.12 1.90 -19.25
N GLN A 289 -3.48 0.94 -19.93
CA GLN A 289 -4.11 -0.34 -20.28
C GLN A 289 -4.38 -1.19 -19.02
N LEU A 290 -3.38 -1.32 -18.14
CA LEU A 290 -3.56 -2.03 -16.87
C LEU A 290 -4.67 -1.41 -16.04
N VAL A 291 -4.69 -0.08 -15.90
CA VAL A 291 -5.73 0.63 -15.14
C VAL A 291 -7.09 0.43 -15.80
N GLY A 292 -7.19 0.51 -17.14
CA GLY A 292 -8.41 0.18 -17.88
C GLY A 292 -8.94 -1.22 -17.56
N ASN A 293 -8.07 -2.22 -17.56
CA ASN A 293 -8.40 -3.60 -17.19
C ASN A 293 -8.86 -3.73 -15.73
N LEU A 294 -8.30 -2.94 -14.81
CA LEU A 294 -8.76 -2.85 -13.42
C LEU A 294 -10.18 -2.26 -13.34
N LEU A 295 -10.52 -1.31 -14.22
CA LEU A 295 -11.88 -0.74 -14.27
C LEU A 295 -12.86 -1.76 -14.81
N ASP A 296 -12.47 -2.50 -15.86
CA ASP A 296 -13.26 -3.60 -16.41
C ASP A 296 -13.52 -4.65 -15.33
N PHE A 297 -12.49 -5.01 -14.56
CA PHE A 297 -12.65 -5.91 -13.42
C PHE A 297 -13.69 -5.41 -12.42
N LEU A 298 -13.71 -4.11 -12.09
CA LEU A 298 -14.67 -3.53 -11.14
C LEU A 298 -16.11 -3.68 -11.63
N VAL A 299 -16.38 -3.43 -12.91
CA VAL A 299 -17.76 -3.32 -13.42
C VAL A 299 -18.32 -4.62 -13.98
N THR A 300 -17.45 -5.58 -14.33
CA THR A 300 -17.86 -6.92 -14.83
C THR A 300 -18.23 -7.90 -13.72
N GLY A 301 -18.18 -7.48 -12.44
CA GLY A 301 -18.73 -8.24 -11.33
C GLY A 301 -20.25 -8.39 -11.42
N GLU A 302 -20.75 -9.59 -11.09
CA GLU A 302 -22.18 -9.87 -10.97
C GLU A 302 -22.54 -10.08 -9.50
N LYS A 303 -22.82 -8.99 -8.78
CA LYS A 303 -23.21 -9.09 -7.37
C LYS A 303 -24.68 -9.46 -7.23
N SER A 304 -24.95 -10.59 -6.59
CA SER A 304 -26.31 -10.96 -6.17
C SER A 304 -26.78 -10.06 -5.01
N PRO A 305 -27.93 -9.38 -5.12
CA PRO A 305 -28.49 -8.60 -4.02
C PRO A 305 -28.80 -9.44 -2.79
N ALA A 306 -29.11 -10.74 -2.96
CA ALA A 306 -29.46 -11.65 -1.88
C ALA A 306 -28.30 -12.01 -0.95
N GLY A 307 -27.05 -11.95 -1.45
CA GLY A 307 -25.85 -12.21 -0.67
C GLY A 307 -25.22 -10.98 -0.03
N ALA A 308 -25.75 -9.78 -0.31
CA ALA A 308 -25.16 -8.53 0.17
C ALA A 308 -25.25 -8.40 1.71
N PRO A 309 -24.39 -7.57 2.34
CA PRO A 309 -24.37 -7.41 3.80
C PRO A 309 -25.76 -7.04 4.34
N GLN A 310 -26.30 -7.82 5.27
CA GLN A 310 -27.66 -7.57 5.75
C GLN A 310 -27.75 -6.25 6.53
N PRO A 311 -28.92 -5.55 6.50
CA PRO A 311 -29.15 -4.44 7.40
C PRO A 311 -28.96 -4.89 8.86
N ALA A 312 -28.43 -4.02 9.71
CA ALA A 312 -28.51 -4.26 11.15
C ALA A 312 -29.99 -4.45 11.51
N GLU A 313 -30.33 -5.58 12.14
CA GLU A 313 -31.70 -5.81 12.58
C GLU A 313 -32.11 -4.62 13.45
N SER A 314 -33.19 -3.95 13.05
CA SER A 314 -33.84 -2.95 13.90
C SER A 314 -34.46 -3.74 15.05
N GLY A 315 -33.67 -3.97 16.10
CA GLY A 315 -34.11 -4.69 17.28
C GLY A 315 -35.41 -4.07 17.78
N ALA A 316 -36.50 -4.81 17.60
CA ALA A 316 -37.74 -4.56 18.31
C ALA A 316 -37.37 -4.46 19.79
N SER A 317 -37.58 -3.28 20.37
CA SER A 317 -37.56 -3.12 21.81
C SER A 317 -38.70 -3.98 22.34
N GLY A 318 -38.40 -5.22 22.72
CA GLY A 318 -39.31 -6.05 23.50
C GLY A 318 -39.68 -5.27 24.77
N PRO A 319 -40.96 -5.30 25.21
CA PRO A 319 -41.39 -4.51 26.34
C PRO A 319 -40.54 -4.89 27.55
N SER A 320 -39.91 -3.88 28.15
CA SER A 320 -39.22 -4.00 29.43
C SER A 320 -40.18 -4.66 30.42
N GLY A 321 -39.89 -5.92 30.76
CA GLY A 321 -40.51 -6.61 31.86
C GLY A 321 -40.30 -5.78 33.12
N ALA A 322 -41.41 -5.32 33.69
CA ALA A 322 -41.46 -4.56 34.93
C ALA A 322 -40.63 -5.25 36.03
N LEU A 323 -39.81 -4.46 36.72
CA LEU A 323 -39.24 -4.82 38.00
C LEU A 323 -40.36 -4.90 39.05
N PRO A 324 -40.58 -6.03 39.75
CA PRO A 324 -41.30 -6.01 41.01
C PRO A 324 -40.31 -5.74 42.14
N GLY A 325 -40.59 -4.69 42.91
CA GLY A 325 -39.84 -4.38 44.11
C GLY A 325 -40.22 -5.25 45.31
N THR A 326 -39.28 -5.25 46.27
CA THR A 326 -39.40 -5.52 47.71
C THR A 326 -39.37 -6.98 48.21
N GLY A 327 -38.52 -7.21 49.22
CA GLY A 327 -38.62 -8.36 50.14
C GLY A 327 -37.29 -9.03 50.44
N GLY A 328 -36.70 -8.74 51.60
CA GLY A 328 -35.45 -9.35 52.05
C GLY A 328 -35.58 -10.81 52.51
N GLY A 329 -34.43 -11.47 52.67
CA GLY A 329 -34.31 -12.73 53.39
C GLY A 329 -33.38 -13.75 52.71
N GLY A 330 -32.16 -13.83 53.24
CA GLY A 330 -31.17 -14.94 53.18
C GLY A 330 -31.20 -15.95 52.02
N SER A 331 -30.09 -16.04 51.29
CA SER A 331 -29.71 -17.27 50.57
C SER A 331 -28.18 -17.39 50.47
N VAL A 332 -27.72 -18.61 50.68
CA VAL A 332 -26.35 -19.15 50.77
C VAL A 332 -25.57 -18.92 49.46
N PRO A 333 -24.23 -18.70 49.49
CA PRO A 333 -23.43 -18.62 48.28
C PRO A 333 -23.39 -19.97 47.53
N PRO A 334 -23.41 -19.99 46.20
CA PRO A 334 -23.28 -21.24 45.44
C PRO A 334 -21.89 -21.87 45.64
N ALA A 335 -21.87 -23.20 45.65
CA ALA A 335 -20.66 -24.00 45.75
C ALA A 335 -19.73 -23.78 44.55
N ALA A 336 -18.42 -23.77 44.83
CA ALA A 336 -17.38 -23.73 43.81
C ALA A 336 -17.46 -24.97 42.88
N PRO A 337 -17.17 -24.84 41.59
CA PRO A 337 -17.07 -25.99 40.69
C PRO A 337 -15.89 -26.89 41.09
N GLU A 338 -16.07 -28.21 40.98
CA GLU A 338 -15.02 -29.21 41.19
C GLU A 338 -13.86 -29.01 40.19
N PRO A 339 -12.62 -29.34 40.57
CA PRO A 339 -11.47 -29.24 39.67
C PRO A 339 -11.55 -30.31 38.57
N THR A 340 -11.44 -29.87 37.32
CA THR A 340 -11.21 -30.72 36.14
C THR A 340 -9.91 -31.53 36.32
N PRO A 341 -9.88 -32.83 35.98
CA PRO A 341 -8.64 -33.61 36.03
C PRO A 341 -7.63 -33.10 34.99
N GLU A 342 -6.37 -33.01 35.42
CA GLU A 342 -5.21 -32.60 34.64
C GLU A 342 -4.91 -33.62 33.53
N PRO A 343 -4.58 -33.20 32.29
CA PRO A 343 -4.21 -34.13 31.23
C PRO A 343 -2.86 -34.80 31.53
N GLU A 344 -2.80 -36.13 31.37
CA GLU A 344 -1.59 -36.92 31.56
C GLU A 344 -0.45 -36.44 30.65
N SER A 345 0.75 -36.28 31.24
CA SER A 345 1.98 -35.99 30.51
C SER A 345 2.36 -37.15 29.58
N PRO A 346 2.80 -36.90 28.33
CA PRO A 346 3.30 -37.97 27.46
C PRO A 346 4.61 -38.56 27.98
N PRO A 347 4.90 -39.86 27.73
CA PRO A 347 6.08 -40.52 28.25
C PRO A 347 7.38 -39.98 27.64
N THR A 348 8.38 -39.80 28.50
CA THR A 348 9.74 -39.41 28.16
C THR A 348 10.42 -40.47 27.28
N PRO A 349 11.04 -40.13 26.13
CA PRO A 349 11.81 -41.09 25.36
C PRO A 349 13.12 -41.45 26.09
N LYS A 350 13.38 -42.77 26.18
CA LYS A 350 14.64 -43.34 26.71
C LYS A 350 15.84 -42.90 25.84
N PRO A 351 17.01 -42.58 26.42
CA PRO A 351 18.20 -42.28 25.64
C PRO A 351 18.68 -43.55 24.93
N ASN A 352 18.74 -43.51 23.60
CA ASN A 352 19.33 -44.59 22.81
C ASN A 352 20.86 -44.51 22.94
N GLY A 353 21.47 -45.67 23.20
CA GLY A 353 22.86 -45.81 23.57
C GLY A 353 23.85 -45.30 22.52
N THR A 354 25.00 -44.89 23.05
CA THR A 354 26.24 -44.53 22.38
C THR A 354 26.60 -45.49 21.24
N ALA A 355 26.60 -44.99 20.00
CA ALA A 355 27.27 -45.65 18.88
C ALA A 355 28.76 -45.27 18.89
N THR A 356 29.60 -46.28 19.03
CA THR A 356 31.06 -46.22 18.88
C THR A 356 31.43 -45.89 17.43
N PRO A 357 32.40 -44.98 17.15
CA PRO A 357 32.86 -44.75 15.78
C PRO A 357 33.75 -45.91 15.31
N THR A 358 33.42 -46.47 14.14
CA THR A 358 34.29 -47.41 13.40
C THR A 358 35.36 -46.61 12.64
N PRO A 359 36.64 -47.03 12.64
CA PRO A 359 37.71 -46.31 11.96
C PRO A 359 37.66 -46.51 10.44
N THR A 360 37.90 -45.42 9.70
CA THR A 360 38.16 -45.41 8.26
C THR A 360 39.47 -46.14 7.94
N PRO A 361 39.51 -47.12 7.03
CA PRO A 361 40.76 -47.56 6.40
C PRO A 361 41.13 -46.55 5.30
N GLY A 362 42.35 -46.03 5.36
CA GLY A 362 42.92 -45.24 4.28
C GLY A 362 43.37 -46.13 3.11
N GLU A 363 43.17 -45.62 1.90
CA GLU A 363 44.17 -45.37 0.85
C GLU A 363 43.61 -44.31 -0.12
#